data_AF-A0A351V7X0-F1
#
_entry.id   AF-A0A351V7X0-F1
#
_cell.length_a   1.000
_cell.length_b   1.000
_cell.length_c   1.000
_cell.angle_alpha   90.00
_cell.angle_beta   90.00
_cell.angle_gamma   90.00
#
_symmetry.space_group_name_H-M   'P 1'
#
loop_
_entity.id
_entity.type
_entity.pdbx_description
1 polymer ?
#
loop_
_entity_poly.entity_id
_entity_poly.type
_entity_poly.pdbx_seq_one_letter_code
_entity_poly.pdbx_strand_id
1 'polypeptide(L)' 'MPAYYDEKTKSWYCKFYYTDYTGTKKQKKKRGFKLRREAKEWEHAFLERLTAGHS' A
#
# COMPACT_ATOMS: atom_id res chain seq x y z
N MET A 1 -6.41 -4.23 -4.14
CA MET A 1 -6.30 -2.97 -4.90
C MET A 1 -5.38 -3.13 -6.11
N PRO A 2 -5.40 -2.18 -7.07
CA PRO A 2 -4.50 -2.19 -8.21
C PRO A 2 -3.05 -1.90 -7.79
N ALA A 3 -2.17 -2.89 -7.96
CA ALA A 3 -0.74 -2.65 -8.07
C ALA A 3 -0.45 -2.22 -9.52
N TYR A 4 0.32 -1.16 -9.67
CA TYR A 4 0.62 -0.52 -10.95
C TYR A 4 2.08 -0.75 -11.30
N TYR A 5 2.36 -0.93 -12.59
CA TYR A 5 3.72 -1.03 -13.09
C TYR A 5 4.23 0.34 -13.52
N ASP A 6 5.39 0.74 -13.01
CA ASP A 6 6.10 1.95 -13.37
C ASP A 6 7.16 1.59 -14.43
N GLU A 7 6.87 1.91 -15.68
CA GLU A 7 7.74 1.58 -16.81
C GLU A 7 9.08 2.34 -16.77
N LYS A 8 9.10 3.54 -16.17
CA LYS A 8 10.31 4.38 -16.06
C LYS A 8 11.35 3.75 -15.13
N THR A 9 10.89 3.17 -14.04
CA THR A 9 11.74 2.54 -13.01
C THR A 9 11.73 1.01 -13.09
N LYS A 10 11.00 0.44 -14.05
CA LYS A 10 10.76 -1.01 -14.22
C LYS A 10 10.38 -1.68 -12.89
N SER A 11 9.52 -1.03 -12.11
CA SER A 11 9.15 -1.47 -10.77
C SER A 11 7.65 -1.38 -10.55
N TRP A 12 7.13 -2.21 -9.66
CA TRP A 12 5.74 -2.16 -9.22
C TRP A 12 5.58 -1.16 -8.07
N TYR A 13 4.41 -0.55 -8.00
CA TYR A 13 4.01 0.32 -6.90
C TYR A 13 2.55 0.08 -6.51
N CYS A 14 2.24 0.31 -5.24
CA CYS A 14 0.87 0.36 -4.73
C CYS A 14 0.54 1.79 -4.30
N LYS A 15 -0.70 2.20 -4.55
CA LYS A 15 -1.24 3.51 -4.15
C LYS A 15 -2.67 3.31 -3.66
N PHE A 16 -2.92 3.70 -2.41
CA PHE A 16 -4.21 3.53 -1.79
C PHE A 16 -4.51 4.62 -0.76
N TYR A 17 -5.79 4.76 -0.42
CA TYR A 17 -6.24 5.60 0.67
C TYR A 17 -6.53 4.73 1.89
N TYR A 18 -6.23 5.26 3.08
CA TYR A 18 -6.55 4.63 4.36
C TYR A 18 -7.03 5.71 5.33
N THR A 19 -7.86 5.32 6.30
CA THR A 19 -8.30 6.21 7.37
C THR A 19 -7.44 5.92 8.58
N ASP A 20 -6.70 6.91 9.04
CA ASP A 20 -5.87 6.78 10.24
C ASP A 20 -6.73 6.70 11.52
N TYR A 21 -6.12 6.36 12.66
CA TYR A 21 -6.82 6.26 13.95
C TYR A 21 -7.55 7.55 14.37
N THR A 22 -7.15 8.71 13.84
CA THR A 22 -7.82 10.01 14.06
C THR A 22 -9.03 10.25 13.15
N GLY A 23 -9.42 9.30 12.30
CA GLY A 23 -10.48 9.46 11.30
C GLY A 23 -10.04 10.24 10.04
N THR A 24 -8.76 10.60 9.93
CA THR A 24 -8.25 11.35 8.78
C THR A 24 -7.93 10.42 7.60
N LYS A 25 -8.52 10.69 6.44
CA LYS A 25 -8.18 9.99 5.19
C LYS A 25 -6.80 10.43 4.70
N LYS A 26 -5.87 9.48 4.62
CA LYS A 26 -4.51 9.68 4.13
C LYS A 26 -4.27 8.84 2.88
N GLN A 27 -3.41 9.33 2.00
CA GLN A 27 -2.95 8.57 0.85
C GLN A 27 -1.59 7.94 1.16
N LYS A 28 -1.46 6.64 0.92
CA LYS A 28 -0.19 5.92 0.97
C LYS A 28 0.22 5.54 -0.45
N LYS A 29 1.47 5.83 -0.80
CA LYS A 29 2.11 5.34 -2.01
C LYS A 29 3.43 4.70 -1.62
N LYS A 30 3.66 3.46 -2.08
CA LYS A 30 4.95 2.77 -1.95
C LYS A 30 5.34 2.22 -3.31
N ARG A 31 6.58 2.51 -3.72
CA ARG A 31 7.18 2.13 -5.01
C ARG A 31 8.45 1.32 -4.80
N GLY A 32 8.93 0.68 -5.87
CA GLY A 32 10.19 -0.06 -5.88
C GLY A 32 10.05 -1.56 -5.67
N PHE A 33 8.85 -2.12 -5.84
CA PHE A 33 8.65 -3.57 -5.77
C PHE A 33 9.12 -4.22 -7.06
N LYS A 34 9.76 -5.38 -6.99
CA LYS A 34 10.17 -6.11 -8.19
C LYS A 34 9.00 -6.88 -8.78
N LEU A 35 8.11 -7.37 -7.92
CA LEU A 35 6.94 -8.15 -8.30
C LEU A 35 5.63 -7.46 -7.87
N ARG A 36 4.58 -7.67 -8.67
CA ARG A 36 3.22 -7.22 -8.35
C ARG A 36 2.71 -7.76 -7.01
N ARG A 37 3.07 -9.01 -6.69
CA ARG A 37 2.66 -9.70 -5.46
C ARG A 37 3.21 -9.01 -4.21
N GLU A 38 4.49 -8.62 -4.23
CA GLU A 38 5.12 -7.91 -3.11
C GLU A 38 4.40 -6.59 -2.80
N ALA A 39 4.00 -5.86 -3.85
CA ALA A 39 3.24 -4.61 -3.69
C ALA A 39 1.89 -4.85 -3.00
N LYS A 40 1.23 -5.98 -3.30
CA LYS A 40 -0.06 -6.38 -2.72
C LYS A 40 0.09 -6.90 -1.29
N GLU A 41 1.09 -7.72 -1.02
CA GLU A 41 1.40 -8.22 0.33
C GLU A 41 1.76 -7.08 1.28
N TRP A 42 2.52 -6.09 0.79
CA TRP A 42 2.84 -4.90 1.58
C TRP A 42 1.61 -4.05 1.93
N GLU A 43 0.69 -3.86 0.97
CA GLU A 43 -0.58 -3.17 1.23
C GLU A 43 -1.41 -3.91 2.29
N HIS A 44 -1.56 -5.23 2.13
CA HIS A 44 -2.32 -6.05 3.07
C HIS A 44 -1.72 -5.95 4.49
N ALA A 45 -0.42 -6.16 4.62
CA ALA A 45 0.29 -6.04 5.89
C ALA A 45 0.28 -4.61 6.47
N PHE A 46 0.11 -3.59 5.64
CA PHE A 46 -0.06 -2.20 6.09
C PHE A 46 -1.46 -1.99 6.67
N LEU A 47 -2.50 -2.43 5.97
CA LEU A 47 -3.89 -2.33 6.43
C LEU A 47 -4.13 -3.18 7.67
N GLU A 48 -3.57 -4.39 7.74
CA GLU A 48 -3.61 -5.27 8.91
C GLU A 48 -3.01 -4.58 10.14
N ARG A 49 -1.81 -3.98 10.01
CA ARG A 49 -1.21 -3.22 11.12
C ARG A 49 -2.06 -2.03 11.55
N LEU A 50 -2.72 -1.38 10.59
CA LEU A 50 -3.54 -0.21 10.85
C LEU A 50 -4.84 -0.57 11.59
N THR A 51 -5.45 -1.72 11.26
CA THR A 51 -6.67 -2.21 11.92
C THR A 51 -6.40 -3.00 13.20
N ALA A 52 -5.27 -3.72 13.29
CA ALA A 52 -4.94 -4.57 14.43
C ALA A 52 -4.47 -3.76 15.66
N GLY A 53 -4.03 -2.51 15.48
CA GLY A 53 -3.79 -1.57 16.59
C GLY A 53 -5.07 -0.99 17.21
N HIS A 54 -6.24 -1.45 16.76
CA HIS A 54 -7.58 -1.00 17.18
C HIS A 54 -8.38 -2.12 17.87
N SER A 55 -7.71 -3.14 18.42
CA SER A 55 -8.32 -4.22 19.22
C SER A 55 -7.87 -4.16 20.68
#